data_AF-A0A800F4A7-F1
#
_entry.id   AF-A0A800F4A7-F1
#
_cell.length_a   1.000
_cell.length_b   1.000
_cell.length_c   1.000
_cell.angle_alpha   90.00
_cell.angle_beta   90.00
_cell.angle_gamma   90.00
#
_symmetry.space_group_name_H-M   'P 1'
#
loop_
_entity.id
_entity.type
_entity.pdbx_description
1 polymer ?
#
loop_
_entity_poly.entity_id
_entity_poly.type
_entity_poly.pdbx_seq_one_letter_code
_entity_poly.pdbx_strand_id
1 'polypeptide(L)' 'MEDRLTRLDGILARLESDEVPLEQALELFEEGVGLVREAERVLSDTQVRVEELLAGGETRELDVEEP' A
#
# COMPACT_ATOMS: atom_id res chain seq x y z
N MET A 1 -2.31 1.53 8.38
CA MET A 1 -3.05 2.03 7.20
C MET A 1 -3.51 3.46 7.46
N GLU A 2 -4.19 3.68 8.58
CA GLU A 2 -4.63 5.00 9.05
C GLU A 2 -3.52 6.06 9.04
N ASP A 3 -2.36 5.77 9.64
CA ASP A 3 -1.21 6.71 9.62
C ASP A 3 -0.75 7.11 8.21
N ARG A 4 -0.84 6.20 7.24
CA ARG A 4 -0.45 6.48 5.85
C ARG A 4 -1.45 7.41 5.19
N LEU A 5 -2.74 7.23 5.46
CA LEU A 5 -3.79 8.12 4.96
C LEU A 5 -3.64 9.51 5.58
N THR A 6 -3.43 9.60 6.89
CA THR A 6 -3.16 10.86 7.58
C THR A 6 -1.93 11.58 7.00
N ARG A 7 -0.87 10.82 6.65
CA ARG A 7 0.31 11.41 6.01
C ARG A 7 0.00 11.91 4.59
N LEU A 8 -0.77 11.15 3.82
CA LEU A 8 -1.18 11.54 2.46
C LEU A 8 -2.01 12.83 2.47
N ASP A 9 -2.96 12.96 3.41
CA ASP A 9 -3.76 14.16 3.60
C ASP A 9 -2.89 15.37 3.98
N GLY A 10 -1.88 15.16 4.84
CA GLY A 10 -0.91 16.19 5.19
C GLY A 10 -0.05 16.63 4.00
N ILE A 11 0.34 15.70 3.12
CA ILE A 11 1.07 15.99 1.89
C ILE A 11 0.18 16.81 0.94
N LEU A 12 -1.08 16.42 0.75
CA LEU A 12 -2.03 17.15 -0.09
C LEU A 12 -2.24 18.58 0.41
N ALA A 13 -2.53 18.74 1.71
CA ALA A 13 -2.71 20.05 2.32
C ALA A 13 -1.46 20.94 2.17
N ARG A 14 -0.27 20.34 2.17
CA ARG A 14 0.98 21.07 1.96
C ARG A 14 1.14 21.47 0.49
N LEU A 15 0.90 20.57 -0.46
CA LEU A 15 1.00 20.83 -1.90
C LEU A 15 -0.04 21.83 -2.41
N GLU A 16 -1.19 21.93 -1.75
CA GLU A 16 -2.23 22.93 -2.05
C GLU A 16 -1.90 24.33 -1.53
N SER A 17 -0.83 24.48 -0.73
CA SER A 17 -0.36 25.78 -0.25
C SER A 17 0.47 26.50 -1.31
N ASP A 18 0.14 27.76 -1.60
CA ASP A 18 0.82 28.62 -2.58
C ASP A 18 2.31 28.91 -2.29
N GLU A 19 2.81 28.50 -1.11
CA GLU A 19 4.16 28.83 -0.63
C GLU A 19 5.17 27.67 -0.70
N VAL A 20 4.81 26.52 -1.29
CA VAL A 20 5.73 25.38 -1.37
C VAL A 20 6.76 25.57 -2.49
N PRO A 21 8.08 25.59 -2.18
CA PRO A 21 9.11 25.62 -3.20
C PRO A 21 9.09 24.34 -4.05
N LEU A 22 9.38 24.45 -5.34
CA LEU A 22 9.33 23.33 -6.29
C LEU A 22 10.08 22.08 -5.82
N GLU A 23 11.26 22.25 -5.24
CA GLU A 23 12.08 21.14 -4.73
C GLU A 23 11.36 20.37 -3.61
N GLN A 24 10.74 21.09 -2.66
CA GLN A 24 9.93 20.48 -1.62
C GLN A 24 8.64 19.85 -2.19
N ALA A 25 8.04 20.45 -3.21
CA ALA A 25 6.87 19.87 -3.87
C ALA A 25 7.20 18.51 -4.53
N LEU A 26 8.39 18.40 -5.14
CA LEU A 26 8.88 17.14 -5.73
C LEU A 26 9.12 16.08 -4.65
N GLU A 27 9.78 16.43 -3.54
CA GLU A 27 9.99 15.51 -2.42
C GLU A 27 8.66 15.00 -1.84
N LEU A 28 7.70 15.90 -1.61
CA LEU A 28 6.37 15.56 -1.12
C LEU A 28 5.60 14.66 -2.10
N PHE A 29 5.73 14.91 -3.40
CA PHE A 29 5.11 14.09 -4.44
C PHE A 29 5.71 12.68 -4.46
N GLU A 30 7.04 12.56 -4.43
CA GLU A 30 7.73 11.27 -4.38
C GLU A 30 7.33 10.46 -3.13
N GLU A 31 7.24 11.13 -1.98
CA GLU A 31 6.76 10.52 -0.74
C GLU A 31 5.32 10.00 -0.90
N GLY A 32 4.42 10.82 -1.44
CA GLY A 32 3.02 10.45 -1.68
C GLY A 32 2.89 9.22 -2.59
N VAL A 33 3.66 9.18 -3.69
CA VAL A 33 3.71 8.01 -4.60
C VAL A 33 4.21 6.76 -3.87
N GLY A 34 5.22 6.92 -3.00
CA GLY A 34 5.74 5.83 -2.17
C GLY A 34 4.68 5.24 -1.25
N LEU A 35 3.94 6.09 -0.54
CA LEU A 35 2.87 5.69 0.38
C LEU A 35 1.74 4.95 -0.33
N VAL A 36 1.31 5.43 -1.50
CA VAL A 36 0.27 4.77 -2.31
C VAL A 36 0.73 3.38 -2.74
N ARG A 37 1.94 3.26 -3.29
CA ARG A 37 2.48 1.96 -3.72
C ARG A 37 2.60 0.97 -2.57
N GLU A 38 2.95 1.43 -1.38
CA GLU A 38 3.02 0.58 -0.20
C GLU A 38 1.63 0.12 0.25
N ALA A 39 0.64 1.03 0.25
CA ALA A 39 -0.74 0.70 0.54
C ALA A 39 -1.29 -0.36 -0.43
N GLU A 40 -1.04 -0.20 -1.73
CA GLU A 40 -1.41 -1.17 -2.76
C GLU A 40 -0.79 -2.55 -2.51
N ARG A 41 0.51 -2.61 -2.16
CA ARG A 41 1.18 -3.87 -1.79
C ARG A 41 0.52 -4.55 -0.60
N VAL A 42 0.29 -3.81 0.49
CA VAL A 42 -0.32 -4.37 1.70
C VAL A 42 -1.73 -4.89 1.40
N LEU A 43 -2.51 -4.16 0.61
CA LEU A 43 -3.84 -4.60 0.21
C LEU A 43 -3.78 -5.87 -0.64
N SER A 44 -2.88 -5.93 -1.62
CA SER A 44 -2.67 -7.12 -2.45
C SER A 44 -2.28 -8.34 -1.61
N ASP A 45 -1.29 -8.19 -0.72
CA ASP A 45 -0.83 -9.30 0.14
C ASP A 45 -1.94 -9.77 1.09
N THR A 46 -2.73 -8.82 1.60
CA THR A 46 -3.89 -9.14 2.44
C THR A 46 -4.96 -9.88 1.64
N GLN A 47 -5.21 -9.46 0.40
CA GLN A 47 -6.18 -10.10 -0.47
C GLN A 47 -5.78 -11.55 -0.77
N VAL A 48 -4.52 -11.82 -1.11
CA VAL A 48 -4.00 -13.18 -1.31
C VAL A 48 -4.26 -14.04 -0.07
N ARG A 49 -3.94 -13.52 1.11
CA ARG A 49 -4.15 -14.25 2.37
C ARG A 49 -5.63 -14.52 2.67
N VAL A 50 -6.51 -13.57 2.33
CA VAL A 50 -7.96 -13.77 2.45
C VAL A 50 -8.44 -14.85 1.48
N GLU A 51 -7.96 -14.82 0.23
CA GLU A 51 -8.27 -15.83 -0.77
C GLU A 51 -7.80 -17.23 -0.34
N GLU A 52 -6.59 -17.36 0.24
CA GLU A 52 -6.09 -18.61 0.83
C GLU A 52 -6.98 -19.11 1.98
N LEU A 53 -7.42 -18.22 2.87
CA LEU A 53 -8.30 -18.57 3.99
C LEU A 53 -9.69 -19.01 3.52
N LEU A 54 -10.23 -18.38 2.47
CA LEU A 54 -11.49 -18.77 1.85
C LEU A 54 -11.35 -20.09 1.08
N ALA A 55 -10.23 -20.30 0.40
CA ALA A 55 -9.91 -21.55 -0.29
C ALA A 55 -9.66 -22.72 0.68
N GLY A 56 -9.12 -22.45 1.88
CA GLY A 56 -8.92 -23.45 2.95
C GLY A 56 -10.20 -24.02 3.57
N GLY A 57 -11.38 -23.60 3.10
CA GLY A 57 -12.65 -24.31 3.31
C GLY A 57 -12.79 -25.58 2.44
N GLU A 58 -11.93 -25.75 1.44
CA GLU A 58 -11.74 -26.98 0.67
C GLU A 58 -10.26 -27.38 0.78
N THR A 59 -9.99 -28.51 1.44
CA THR A 59 -8.65 -29.07 1.63
C THR A 59 -7.90 -29.14 0.30
N ARG A 60 -6.84 -28.35 0.12
CA ARG A 60 -5.85 -28.61 -0.92
C ARG A 60 -4.86 -29.62 -0.36
N GLU A 61 -4.92 -30.85 -0.87
CA GLU A 61 -3.77 -31.76 -0.79
C GLU A 61 -2.60 -31.03 -1.43
N LEU A 62 -1.60 -30.71 -0.60
CA LEU A 62 -0.32 -30.25 -1.11
C LEU A 62 0.29 -31.47 -1.80
N ASP A 63 0.37 -31.44 -3.13
CA ASP A 63 1.20 -32.37 -3.90
C ASP A 63 2.64 -32.12 -3.48
N VAL A 64 3.07 -32.81 -2.42
CA VAL A 64 4.46 -32.93 -2.06
C VAL A 64 5.03 -33.89 -3.09
N GLU A 65 5.64 -33.34 -4.16
CA GLU A 65 6.48 -34.15 -5.04
C GLU A 65 7.60 -34.75 -4.17
N GLU A 66 7.47 -36.05 -3.88
CA GLU A 66 8.52 -36.86 -3.24
C GLU A 66 9.77 -36.93 -4.15
N PRO A 67 10.97 -37.05 -3.54
CA PRO A 67 12.26 -36.72 -4.16
C PRO A 67 12.72 -37.60 -5.32
#